data_AF-A0A8H5F515-F1
#
_entry.id   AF-A0A8H5F515-F1
#
_cell.length_a   1.000
_cell.length_b   1.000
_cell.length_c   1.000
_cell.angle_alpha   90.00
_cell.angle_beta   90.00
_cell.angle_gamma   90.00
#
_symmetry.space_group_name_H-M   'P 1'
#
loop_
_entity.id
_entity.type
_entity.pdbx_description
1 polymer ?
#
loop_
_entity_poly.entity_id
_entity_poly.type
_entity_poly.pdbx_seq_one_letter_code
_entity_poly.pdbx_strand_id
1 'polypeptide(L)'
;MDAREWDHFLYVGKTAFFEWAFHYVPFLIMGRVTYLHHYLPTLYFAVLMFGHVLDHFIFSSRRFSTRTKATAFGVLVSDLAATFWWFSGVALGIDGPVNEYWGLKWRKTWNIYNVSIG
;
A
#
# COMPACT_ATOMS: atom_id res chain seq x y z
N MET A 1 15.71 -19.10 -13.64
CA MET A 1 14.36 -19.29 -13.10
C MET A 1 13.82 -20.52 -13.78
N ASP A 2 13.36 -21.48 -13.01
CA ASP A 2 12.77 -22.70 -13.56
C ASP A 2 11.33 -22.44 -14.03
N ALA A 3 10.83 -23.21 -15.01
CA ALA A 3 9.46 -23.11 -15.50
C ALA A 3 8.45 -23.28 -14.35
N ARG A 4 8.74 -24.19 -13.41
CA ARG A 4 7.89 -24.41 -12.24
C ARG A 4 7.83 -23.20 -11.31
N GLU A 5 8.95 -22.50 -11.10
CA GLU A 5 8.99 -21.26 -10.29
C GLU A 5 8.12 -20.16 -10.95
N TRP A 6 8.14 -20.08 -12.28
CA TRP A 6 7.29 -19.16 -13.05
C TRP A 6 5.81 -19.49 -12.93
N ASP A 7 5.46 -20.76 -13.11
CA ASP A 7 4.06 -21.20 -13.06
C ASP A 7 3.46 -20.97 -11.68
N HIS A 8 4.24 -21.24 -10.62
CA HIS A 8 3.85 -20.93 -9.26
C HIS A 8 3.66 -19.42 -9.05
N PHE A 9 4.60 -18.60 -9.52
CA PHE A 9 4.48 -17.14 -9.44
C PHE A 9 3.21 -16.64 -10.12
N LEU A 10 2.93 -17.10 -11.34
CA LEU A 10 1.74 -16.73 -12.10
C LEU A 10 0.46 -17.24 -11.44
N TYR A 11 0.45 -18.46 -10.90
CA TYR A 11 -0.70 -19.03 -10.23
C TYR A 11 -1.10 -18.18 -9.02
N VAL A 12 -0.16 -17.95 -8.09
CA VAL A 12 -0.42 -17.13 -6.89
C VAL A 12 -0.78 -15.69 -7.26
N GLY A 13 -0.07 -15.11 -8.23
CA GLY A 13 -0.33 -13.75 -8.71
C GLY A 13 -1.72 -13.60 -9.32
N LYS A 14 -2.16 -14.56 -10.15
CA LYS A 14 -3.52 -14.59 -10.71
C LYS A 14 -4.57 -14.71 -9.61
N THR A 15 -4.39 -15.63 -8.67
CA THR A 15 -5.34 -15.82 -7.57
C THR A 15 -5.48 -14.54 -6.74
N ALA A 16 -4.37 -13.92 -6.32
CA ALA A 16 -4.40 -12.66 -5.58
C ALA A 16 -5.03 -11.51 -6.39
N PHE A 17 -4.80 -11.48 -7.71
CA PHE A 17 -5.41 -10.49 -8.59
C PHE A 17 -6.91 -10.70 -8.76
N PHE A 18 -7.36 -11.95 -8.86
CA PHE A 18 -8.78 -12.25 -8.86
C PHE A 18 -9.43 -11.79 -7.56
N GLU A 19 -8.88 -12.12 -6.39
CA GLU A 19 -9.39 -11.64 -5.11
C GLU A 19 -9.45 -10.10 -5.05
N TRP A 20 -8.38 -9.42 -5.47
CA TRP A 20 -8.37 -7.96 -5.57
C TRP A 20 -9.49 -7.43 -6.48
N ALA A 21 -9.67 -8.02 -7.66
CA ALA A 21 -10.66 -7.59 -8.65
C ALA A 21 -12.08 -7.84 -8.15
N PHE A 22 -12.36 -8.99 -7.54
CA PHE A 22 -13.67 -9.30 -6.97
C PHE A 22 -14.04 -8.36 -5.82
N HIS A 23 -13.07 -7.85 -5.08
CA HIS A 23 -13.33 -6.84 -4.05
C HIS A 23 -13.43 -5.44 -4.64
N TYR A 24 -12.66 -5.10 -5.68
CA TYR A 24 -12.64 -3.74 -6.24
C TYR A 24 -13.79 -3.45 -7.23
N VAL A 25 -14.02 -4.35 -8.19
CA VAL A 25 -14.95 -4.15 -9.30
C VAL A 25 -16.39 -3.86 -8.85
N PRO A 26 -16.94 -4.50 -7.80
CA PRO A 26 -18.28 -4.16 -7.32
C PRO A 26 -18.44 -2.68 -6.98
N PHE A 27 -17.40 -2.03 -6.42
CA PHE A 27 -17.46 -0.61 -6.07
C PHE A 27 -17.53 0.30 -7.29
N LEU A 28 -17.10 -0.15 -8.47
CA LEU A 28 -17.22 0.62 -9.72
C LEU A 28 -18.65 0.68 -10.26
N ILE A 29 -19.48 -0.31 -9.90
CA ILE A 29 -20.87 -0.45 -10.40
C ILE A 29 -21.92 -0.21 -9.31
N MET A 30 -21.50 0.03 -8.06
CA MET A 30 -22.41 0.32 -6.96
C MET A 30 -23.09 1.69 -7.17
N GLY A 31 -24.41 1.72 -7.23
CA GLY A 31 -25.22 2.95 -7.34
C GLY A 31 -25.37 3.74 -6.04
N ARG A 32 -24.45 3.57 -5.09
CA ARG A 32 -24.46 4.23 -3.78
C ARG A 32 -23.12 4.89 -3.52
N VAL A 33 -23.10 5.85 -2.61
CA VAL A 33 -21.88 6.54 -2.20
C VAL A 33 -20.89 5.56 -1.57
N THR A 34 -19.65 5.57 -2.05
CA THR A 34 -18.53 4.78 -1.52
C THR A 34 -17.47 5.69 -0.92
N TYR A 35 -17.02 5.36 0.28
CA TYR A 35 -15.93 6.05 0.99
C TYR A 35 -14.64 5.21 0.99
N LEU A 36 -13.51 5.83 1.32
CA LEU A 36 -12.19 5.20 1.33
C LEU A 36 -12.11 3.90 2.13
N HIS A 37 -12.85 3.77 3.25
CA HIS A 37 -12.82 2.55 4.06
C HIS A 37 -13.37 1.31 3.33
N HIS A 38 -14.20 1.49 2.29
CA HIS A 38 -14.65 0.39 1.46
C HIS A 38 -13.51 -0.24 0.65
N TYR A 39 -12.42 0.50 0.43
CA TYR A 39 -11.24 0.01 -0.28
C TYR A 39 -10.32 -0.85 0.60
N LEU A 40 -10.52 -0.90 1.91
CA LEU A 40 -9.62 -1.64 2.83
C LEU A 40 -9.49 -3.14 2.51
N PRO A 41 -10.57 -3.88 2.17
CA PRO A 41 -10.45 -5.28 1.76
C PRO A 41 -9.63 -5.44 0.48
N THR A 42 -9.88 -4.60 -0.52
CA THR A 42 -9.12 -4.57 -1.77
C THR A 42 -7.64 -4.26 -1.52
N LEU A 43 -7.35 -3.31 -0.64
CA LEU A 43 -5.98 -2.93 -0.26
C LEU A 43 -5.23 -4.12 0.35
N TYR A 44 -5.88 -4.95 1.17
CA TYR A 44 -5.27 -6.13 1.78
C TYR A 44 -4.72 -7.09 0.71
N PHE A 45 -5.52 -7.43 -0.30
CA PHE A 45 -5.06 -8.29 -1.40
C PHE A 45 -3.97 -7.62 -2.25
N ALA A 46 -4.02 -6.30 -2.42
CA ALA A 46 -2.95 -5.56 -3.10
C ALA A 46 -1.61 -5.67 -2.33
N VAL A 47 -1.63 -5.58 -0.99
CA VAL A 47 -0.43 -5.72 -0.15
C VAL A 47 0.14 -7.14 -0.22
N LEU A 48 -0.71 -8.18 -0.17
CA LEU A 48 -0.26 -9.57 -0.35
C LEU A 48 0.40 -9.79 -1.72
N MET A 49 -0.23 -9.28 -2.77
CA MET A 49 0.32 -9.35 -4.13
C MET A 49 1.65 -8.59 -4.25
N PHE A 50 1.74 -7.41 -3.64
CA PHE A 50 2.99 -6.64 -3.59
C PHE A 50 4.11 -7.43 -2.90
N GLY A 51 3.82 -8.08 -1.77
CA GLY A 51 4.77 -8.98 -1.09
C GLY A 51 5.24 -10.13 -1.99
N HIS A 52 4.33 -10.77 -2.71
CA HIS A 52 4.65 -11.85 -3.66
C HIS A 52 5.52 -11.39 -4.83
N VAL A 53 5.25 -10.20 -5.37
CA VAL A 53 6.07 -9.56 -6.41
C VAL A 53 7.48 -9.26 -5.87
N LEU A 54 7.58 -8.65 -4.70
CA LEU A 54 8.87 -8.37 -4.07
C LEU A 54 9.67 -9.65 -3.79
N ASP A 55 9.01 -10.71 -3.30
CA ASP A 55 9.67 -11.99 -3.07
C ASP A 55 10.24 -12.54 -4.38
N HIS A 56 9.41 -12.68 -5.41
CA HIS A 56 9.83 -13.27 -6.67
C HIS A 56 10.97 -12.50 -7.35
N PHE A 57 10.86 -11.17 -7.42
CA PHE A 57 11.83 -10.35 -8.15
C PHE A 57 13.07 -9.98 -7.34
N ILE A 58 12.96 -9.86 -6.00
CA ILE A 58 14.06 -9.38 -5.15
C ILE A 58 14.56 -10.48 -4.21
N PHE A 59 13.71 -11.02 -3.34
CA PHE A 59 14.16 -11.82 -2.20
C PHE A 59 14.49 -13.27 -2.57
N SER A 60 13.70 -13.91 -3.42
CA SER A 60 13.93 -15.25 -3.97
C SER A 60 14.83 -15.23 -5.22
N SER A 61 15.03 -14.06 -5.82
CA SER A 61 15.90 -13.91 -7.00
C SER A 61 17.34 -14.30 -6.71
N ARG A 62 17.90 -15.19 -7.54
CA ARG A 62 19.32 -15.61 -7.49
C ARG A 62 20.26 -14.54 -8.03
N ARG A 63 19.73 -13.49 -8.66
CA ARG A 63 20.50 -12.41 -9.29
C ARG A 63 21.07 -11.43 -8.27
N PHE A 64 20.49 -11.36 -7.07
CA PHE A 64 20.86 -10.40 -6.04
C PHE A 64 21.61 -11.04 -4.89
N SER A 65 22.63 -10.33 -4.41
CA SER A 65 23.39 -10.72 -3.22
C SER A 65 22.54 -10.60 -1.96
N THR A 66 22.91 -11.33 -0.90
CA THR A 66 22.27 -11.20 0.43
C THR A 66 22.30 -9.76 0.94
N ARG A 67 23.40 -9.03 0.67
CA ARG A 67 23.52 -7.62 1.05
C ARG A 67 22.49 -6.75 0.34
N THR A 68 22.32 -6.93 -0.97
CA THR A 68 21.33 -6.21 -1.77
C THR A 68 19.91 -6.49 -1.27
N LYS A 69 19.59 -7.75 -0.97
CA LYS A 69 18.30 -8.14 -0.41
C LYS A 69 18.05 -7.49 0.95
N ALA A 70 19.04 -7.52 1.83
CA ALA A 70 18.97 -6.87 3.15
C ALA A 70 18.79 -5.34 3.03
N THR A 71 19.52 -4.70 2.12
CA THR A 71 19.34 -3.26 1.84
C THR A 71 17.94 -2.96 1.30
N ALA A 72 17.43 -3.74 0.35
CA ALA A 72 16.08 -3.55 -0.18
C ALA A 72 15.02 -3.71 0.93
N PHE A 73 15.15 -4.74 1.76
CA PHE A 73 14.28 -4.95 2.92
C PHE A 73 14.34 -3.77 3.90
N GLY A 74 15.55 -3.33 4.25
CA GLY A 74 15.77 -2.20 5.14
C GLY A 74 15.13 -0.92 4.60
N VAL A 75 15.31 -0.62 3.31
CA VAL A 75 14.67 0.54 2.65
C VAL A 75 13.15 0.46 2.72
N LEU A 76 12.55 -0.68 2.40
CA LEU A 76 11.09 -0.86 2.42
C LEU A 76 10.51 -0.70 3.83
N VAL A 77 11.15 -1.30 4.84
CA VAL A 77 10.70 -1.20 6.23
C VAL A 77 10.88 0.22 6.76
N SER A 78 12.00 0.86 6.45
CA SER A 78 12.25 2.25 6.82
C SER A 78 11.24 3.20 6.18
N ASP A 79 10.91 3.01 4.90
CA ASP A 79 9.90 3.82 4.20
C ASP A 79 8.50 3.67 4.82
N LEU A 80 8.10 2.43 5.14
CA LEU A 80 6.84 2.16 5.83
C LEU A 80 6.80 2.81 7.22
N ALA A 81 7.86 2.61 8.02
CA ALA A 81 7.96 3.16 9.36
C ALA A 81 8.01 4.69 9.36
N ALA A 82 8.77 5.30 8.44
CA ALA A 82 8.85 6.75 8.28
C ALA A 82 7.50 7.34 7.84
N THR A 83 6.81 6.69 6.91
CA THR A 83 5.47 7.12 6.47
C THR A 83 4.48 7.04 7.62
N PHE A 84 4.46 5.94 8.37
CA PHE A 84 3.59 5.81 9.54
C PHE A 84 3.92 6.84 10.61
N TRP A 85 5.20 7.04 10.92
CA TRP A 85 5.64 8.05 11.89
C TRP A 85 5.16 9.44 11.49
N TRP A 86 5.36 9.82 10.22
CA TRP A 86 4.96 11.12 9.68
C TRP A 86 3.44 11.35 9.75
N PHE A 87 2.65 10.32 9.45
CA PHE A 87 1.18 10.37 9.45
C PHE A 87 0.54 9.84 10.73
N SER A 88 1.31 9.62 11.79
CA SER A 88 0.83 8.98 13.02
C SER A 88 -0.33 9.73 13.65
N GLY A 89 -0.29 11.07 13.66
CA GLY A 89 -1.41 11.90 14.13
C GLY A 89 -2.71 11.66 13.34
N VAL A 90 -2.63 11.43 12.02
CA VAL A 90 -3.83 11.13 11.21
C VAL A 90 -4.42 9.76 11.55
N ALA A 91 -3.58 8.79 11.92
CA ALA A 91 -4.01 7.44 12.25
C ALA A 91 -4.44 7.26 13.71
N LEU A 92 -3.73 7.90 14.65
CA LEU A 92 -3.87 7.72 16.10
C LEU A 92 -4.69 8.84 16.76
N GLY A 93 -4.83 9.99 16.10
CA GLY A 93 -5.46 11.18 16.65
C GLY A 93 -4.52 12.38 16.58
N ILE A 94 -5.06 13.53 16.15
CA ILE A 94 -4.37 14.81 16.12
C ILE A 94 -4.74 15.60 17.37
N ASP A 95 -3.76 15.99 18.16
CA ASP A 95 -3.96 16.86 19.31
C ASP A 95 -3.94 18.32 18.89
N GLY A 96 -4.98 19.08 19.25
CA GLY A 96 -5.09 20.51 18.91
C GLY A 96 -5.57 20.78 17.47
N PRO A 97 -5.47 22.04 17.01
CA PRO A 97 -5.93 22.42 15.68
C PRO A 97 -5.06 21.83 14.56
N VAL A 98 -5.68 21.10 13.63
CA VAL A 98 -4.95 20.48 12.49
C VAL A 98 -4.14 21.47 11.66
N ASN A 99 -4.54 22.74 11.61
CA ASN A 99 -3.84 23.80 10.86
C ASN A 99 -2.46 24.14 11.43
N GLU A 100 -2.15 23.77 12.67
CA GLU A 100 -0.82 23.94 13.26
C GLU A 100 0.16 22.85 12.82
N TYR A 101 -0.34 21.71 12.31
CA TYR A 101 0.48 20.63 11.79
C TYR A 101 0.96 20.98 10.39
N TRP A 102 2.23 20.72 10.08
CA TRP A 102 2.79 21.04 8.78
C TRP A 102 3.09 19.78 7.98
N GLY A 103 3.11 19.91 6.64
CA GLY A 103 3.60 18.86 5.75
C GLY A 103 2.73 17.60 5.63
N LEU A 104 1.49 17.60 6.10
CA LEU A 104 0.56 16.47 5.92
C LEU A 104 -0.06 16.43 4.52
N LYS A 105 -0.14 17.57 3.82
CA LYS A 105 -0.77 17.67 2.49
C LYS A 105 0.20 17.35 1.36
N TRP A 106 0.46 16.06 1.13
CA TRP A 106 1.33 15.60 0.03
C TRP A 106 0.66 15.67 -1.35
N ARG A 107 -0.68 15.58 -1.40
CA ARG A 107 -1.46 15.74 -2.62
C ARG A 107 -2.41 16.93 -2.50
N LYS A 108 -2.59 17.67 -3.60
CA LYS A 108 -3.48 18.84 -3.65
C LYS A 108 -4.94 18.51 -3.26
N THR A 109 -5.39 17.30 -3.60
CA THR A 109 -6.76 16.80 -3.35
C THR A 109 -6.99 16.29 -1.92
N TRP A 110 -5.96 16.20 -1.08
CA TRP A 110 -6.14 15.78 0.31
C TRP A 110 -6.75 16.91 1.14
N ASN A 111 -7.95 16.64 1.66
CA ASN A 111 -8.71 17.57 2.51
C ASN A 111 -8.41 17.31 3.99
N ILE A 112 -7.20 17.68 4.44
CA ILE A 112 -6.72 17.46 5.81
C ILE A 112 -6.83 18.74 6.65
N TYR A 113 -6.45 19.88 6.07
CA TYR A 113 -6.48 21.17 6.76
C TYR A 113 -7.83 21.86 6.61
N ASN A 114 -8.25 22.56 7.66
CA ASN A 114 -9.46 23.37 7.61
C ASN A 114 -9.20 24.62 6.78
N VAL A 115 -10.05 24.87 5.78
CA VAL A 115 -10.07 26.14 5.07
C VAL A 115 -10.58 27.20 6.03
N SER A 116 -9.78 28.23 6.32
CA SER A 116 -10.24 29.38 7.08
C SER A 116 -11.29 30.12 6.24
N ILE A 117 -12.56 29.89 6.56
CA ILE A 117 -13.64 30.78 6.17
C ILE A 117 -13.42 32.07 6.97
N GLY A 118 -12.90 33.09 6.28
CA GLY A 118 -12.84 34.45 6.80
C GLY A 118 -14.21 35.09 6.84
#